data_AF-A0AAN8Y183-F1
#
_entry.id   AF-A0AAN8Y183-F1
#
_cell.length_a   1.000
_cell.length_b   1.000
_cell.length_c   1.000
_cell.angle_alpha   90.00
_cell.angle_beta   90.00
_cell.angle_gamma   90.00
#
_symmetry.space_group_name_H-M   'P 1'
#
loop_
_entity.id
_entity.type
_entity.pdbx_description
1 polymer ?
#
loop_
_entity_poly.entity_id
_entity_poly.type
_entity_poly.pdbx_seq_one_letter_code
_entity_poly.pdbx_strand_id
1 'polypeptide(L)'
;MASLNKISILFLLISLILCFFSSRSINANDDILDIACEKYKECLDYINADKVLAAAATSDLDLGLALMKSIVAQTKTTHDYVLKKKIENPVYTECEKEWLNMGPNFQLILDRTVKNKGYKDDTDDYDFYNVGDASDRCETSLKNANIIDPELNRKSHELGILMVSANRSLTHLSQKKRGLIK
;
A
#
# COMPACT_ATOMS: atom_id res chain seq x y z
N MET A 1 15.42 -21.22 -54.30
CA MET A 1 14.76 -20.00 -53.78
C MET A 1 13.45 -20.38 -53.12
N ALA A 2 13.10 -19.69 -52.04
CA ALA A 2 11.82 -19.70 -51.33
C ALA A 2 11.42 -20.99 -50.58
N SER A 3 11.91 -21.16 -49.34
CA SER A 3 11.14 -21.96 -48.35
C SER A 3 11.44 -21.61 -46.89
N LEU A 4 12.69 -21.31 -46.52
CA LEU A 4 13.02 -21.12 -45.10
C LEU A 4 12.65 -19.74 -44.49
N ASN A 5 12.51 -18.68 -45.30
CA ASN A 5 12.19 -17.35 -44.76
C ASN A 5 10.72 -17.16 -44.32
N LYS A 6 9.79 -18.05 -44.72
CA LYS A 6 8.37 -17.89 -44.37
C LYS A 6 8.04 -18.38 -42.96
N ILE A 7 8.78 -19.37 -42.45
CA ILE A 7 8.53 -19.96 -41.11
C ILE A 7 9.06 -19.01 -40.01
N SER A 8 10.20 -18.37 -40.24
CA SER A 8 10.81 -17.46 -39.26
C SER A 8 9.97 -16.20 -39.02
N ILE A 9 9.34 -15.66 -40.08
CA ILE A 9 8.43 -14.52 -40.00
C ILE A 9 7.12 -14.90 -39.29
N LEU A 10 6.64 -16.14 -39.47
CA LEU A 10 5.43 -16.63 -38.80
C LEU A 10 5.63 -16.78 -37.28
N PHE A 11 6.80 -17.27 -36.84
CA PHE A 11 7.15 -17.34 -35.41
C PHE A 11 7.33 -15.95 -34.77
N LEU A 12 7.91 -14.99 -35.50
CA LEU A 12 8.02 -13.61 -35.04
C LEU A 12 6.64 -12.93 -34.92
N LEU A 13 5.72 -13.19 -35.86
CA LEU A 13 4.36 -12.65 -35.80
C LEU A 13 3.54 -13.27 -34.67
N ILE A 14 3.69 -14.57 -34.37
CA ILE A 14 3.00 -15.21 -33.24
C ILE A 14 3.54 -14.69 -31.90
N SER A 15 4.86 -14.45 -31.77
CA SER A 15 5.43 -13.80 -30.58
C SER A 15 4.98 -12.34 -30.42
N LEU A 16 4.85 -11.59 -31.52
CA LEU A 16 4.32 -10.22 -31.48
C LEU A 16 2.83 -10.20 -31.12
N ILE A 17 2.02 -11.14 -31.63
CA ILE A 17 0.60 -11.24 -31.29
C ILE A 17 0.41 -11.67 -29.82
N LEU A 18 1.27 -12.51 -29.26
CA LEU A 18 1.24 -12.86 -27.83
C LEU A 18 1.73 -11.71 -26.91
N CYS A 19 2.49 -10.75 -27.43
CA CYS A 19 2.79 -9.50 -26.71
C CYS A 19 1.66 -8.46 -26.78
N PHE A 20 0.70 -8.60 -27.71
CA PHE A 20 -0.45 -7.69 -27.84
C PHE A 20 -1.73 -8.20 -27.15
N PHE A 21 -1.80 -9.48 -26.79
CA PHE A 21 -2.92 -10.06 -26.03
C PHE A 21 -2.51 -10.51 -24.62
N SER A 22 -2.09 -9.55 -23.78
CA SER A 22 -2.33 -9.64 -22.33
C SER A 22 -2.41 -8.27 -21.67
N SER A 23 -3.03 -7.30 -22.35
CA SER A 23 -3.86 -6.32 -21.66
C SER A 23 -5.25 -6.93 -21.42
N ARG A 24 -5.31 -8.15 -20.88
CA ARG A 24 -6.44 -8.45 -20.01
C ARG A 24 -6.28 -7.43 -18.90
N SER A 25 -7.19 -6.46 -18.87
CA SER A 25 -7.49 -5.73 -17.65
C SER A 25 -7.39 -6.75 -16.54
N ILE A 26 -6.39 -6.58 -15.67
CA ILE A 26 -6.51 -7.13 -14.34
C ILE A 26 -7.91 -6.70 -13.93
N ASN A 27 -8.79 -7.67 -13.69
CA ASN A 27 -10.18 -7.40 -13.32
C ASN A 27 -10.17 -6.84 -11.89
N ALA A 28 -9.61 -5.64 -11.74
CA ALA A 28 -9.85 -4.81 -10.59
C ALA A 28 -11.37 -4.67 -10.54
N ASN A 29 -11.93 -5.09 -9.42
CA ASN A 29 -13.35 -4.97 -9.19
C ASN A 29 -13.60 -3.52 -8.76
N ASP A 30 -14.26 -2.75 -9.62
CA ASP A 30 -14.58 -1.34 -9.35
C ASP A 30 -15.30 -1.17 -8.01
N ASP A 31 -16.11 -2.15 -7.58
CA ASP A 31 -16.75 -2.12 -6.26
C ASP A 31 -15.72 -2.18 -5.11
N ILE A 32 -14.70 -3.04 -5.23
CA ILE A 32 -13.64 -3.18 -4.22
C ILE A 32 -12.83 -1.89 -4.13
N LEU A 33 -12.54 -1.26 -5.26
CA LEU A 33 -11.86 0.03 -5.30
C LEU A 33 -12.74 1.16 -4.74
N ASP A 34 -14.03 1.17 -5.06
CA ASP A 34 -14.99 2.13 -4.52
C ASP A 34 -15.10 2.04 -3.00
N ILE A 35 -15.05 0.83 -2.43
CA ILE A 35 -15.05 0.60 -0.98
C ILE A 35 -13.73 1.06 -0.36
N ALA A 36 -12.60 0.63 -0.90
CA ALA A 36 -11.29 0.97 -0.35
C ALA A 36 -11.03 2.48 -0.42
N CYS A 37 -11.38 3.11 -1.53
CA CYS A 37 -11.08 4.50 -1.79
C CYS A 37 -12.24 5.47 -1.52
N GLU A 38 -13.47 5.04 -1.25
CA GLU A 38 -14.65 5.92 -1.15
C GLU A 38 -14.73 6.95 -2.31
N LYS A 39 -14.31 6.55 -3.51
CA LYS A 39 -14.22 7.42 -4.71
C LYS A 39 -13.27 8.62 -4.58
N TYR A 40 -12.38 8.63 -3.58
CA TYR A 40 -11.27 9.59 -3.51
C TYR A 40 -10.29 9.31 -4.65
N LYS A 41 -10.22 10.26 -5.60
CA LYS A 41 -9.39 10.16 -6.81
C LYS A 41 -7.92 9.87 -6.50
N GLU A 42 -7.37 10.50 -5.48
CA GLU A 42 -5.96 10.31 -5.11
C GLU A 42 -5.66 8.86 -4.67
N CYS A 43 -6.57 8.24 -3.91
CA CYS A 43 -6.46 6.82 -3.54
C CYS A 43 -6.50 5.91 -4.78
N LEU A 44 -7.45 6.18 -5.69
CA LEU A 44 -7.58 5.41 -6.93
C LEU A 44 -6.33 5.56 -7.80
N ASP A 45 -5.82 6.78 -7.94
CA ASP A 45 -4.60 7.06 -8.71
C ASP A 45 -3.39 6.31 -8.08
N TYR A 46 -3.30 6.26 -6.75
CA TYR A 46 -2.25 5.53 -6.04
C TYR A 46 -2.33 4.01 -6.29
N ILE A 47 -3.51 3.40 -6.10
CA ILE A 47 -3.70 1.96 -6.30
C ILE A 47 -3.45 1.57 -7.76
N ASN A 48 -3.95 2.37 -8.72
CA ASN A 48 -3.82 2.08 -10.14
C ASN A 48 -2.38 2.27 -10.67
N ALA A 49 -1.58 3.12 -10.02
CA ALA A 49 -0.18 3.31 -10.37
C ALA A 49 0.70 2.10 -9.97
N ASP A 50 0.32 1.37 -8.93
CA ASP A 50 1.05 0.19 -8.45
C ASP A 50 0.46 -1.10 -9.04
N LYS A 51 1.25 -1.82 -9.85
CA LYS A 51 0.80 -3.06 -10.50
C LYS A 51 0.39 -4.15 -9.52
N VAL A 52 1.00 -4.21 -8.33
CA VAL A 52 0.69 -5.20 -7.30
C VAL A 52 -0.63 -4.84 -6.62
N LEU A 53 -0.84 -3.56 -6.30
CA LEU A 53 -2.10 -3.11 -5.70
C LEU A 53 -3.27 -3.25 -6.70
N ALA A 54 -3.08 -2.84 -7.94
CA ALA A 54 -4.06 -3.03 -9.01
C ALA A 54 -4.39 -4.52 -9.20
N ALA A 55 -3.38 -5.40 -9.20
CA ALA A 55 -3.56 -6.86 -9.25
C ALA A 55 -4.33 -7.44 -8.06
N ALA A 56 -4.19 -6.83 -6.89
CA ALA A 56 -4.82 -7.28 -5.65
C ALA A 56 -6.26 -6.79 -5.48
N ALA A 57 -6.73 -5.85 -6.32
CA ALA A 57 -8.10 -5.31 -6.30
C ALA A 57 -9.17 -6.31 -6.77
N THR A 58 -8.97 -7.61 -6.54
CA THR A 58 -9.90 -8.70 -6.85
C THR A 58 -10.79 -9.08 -5.67
N SER A 59 -10.33 -8.83 -4.44
CA SER A 59 -11.10 -9.08 -3.21
C SER A 59 -10.69 -8.12 -2.09
N ASP A 60 -11.59 -7.91 -1.13
CA ASP A 60 -11.32 -7.07 0.05
C ASP A 60 -10.07 -7.55 0.83
N LEU A 61 -9.89 -8.88 0.91
CA LEU A 61 -8.74 -9.48 1.61
C LEU A 61 -7.44 -9.26 0.85
N ASP A 62 -7.42 -9.54 -0.46
CA ASP A 62 -6.20 -9.45 -1.25
C ASP A 62 -5.71 -8.00 -1.32
N LEU A 63 -6.63 -7.06 -1.57
CA LEU A 63 -6.31 -5.64 -1.60
C LEU A 63 -5.84 -5.14 -0.23
N GLY A 64 -6.57 -5.48 0.84
CA GLY A 64 -6.19 -5.09 2.21
C GLY A 64 -4.80 -5.58 2.59
N LEU A 65 -4.47 -6.84 2.31
CA LEU A 65 -3.14 -7.40 2.58
C LEU A 65 -2.05 -6.80 1.69
N ALA A 66 -2.34 -6.49 0.44
CA ALA A 66 -1.40 -5.84 -0.46
C ALA A 66 -1.09 -4.41 0.01
N LEU A 67 -2.10 -3.64 0.41
CA LEU A 67 -1.93 -2.30 0.98
C LEU A 67 -1.12 -2.34 2.28
N MET A 68 -1.38 -3.29 3.19
CA MET A 68 -0.58 -3.47 4.41
C MET A 68 0.89 -3.79 4.11
N LYS A 69 1.18 -4.60 3.09
CA LYS A 69 2.56 -4.85 2.65
C LYS A 69 3.22 -3.58 2.11
N SER A 70 2.49 -2.77 1.34
CA SER A 70 2.97 -1.48 0.87
C SER A 70 3.25 -0.52 2.01
N ILE A 71 2.44 -0.52 3.07
CA ILE A 71 2.69 0.25 4.30
C ILE A 71 4.00 -0.18 4.96
N VAL A 72 4.21 -1.48 5.18
CA VAL A 72 5.48 -1.98 5.75
C VAL A 72 6.67 -1.58 4.88
N ALA A 73 6.57 -1.71 3.56
CA ALA A 73 7.63 -1.28 2.65
C ALA A 73 7.88 0.24 2.75
N GLN A 74 6.82 1.05 2.79
CA GLN A 74 6.91 2.50 2.85
C GLN A 74 7.53 2.96 4.16
N THR A 75 7.14 2.39 5.31
CA THR A 75 7.75 2.71 6.61
C THR A 75 9.25 2.48 6.61
N LYS A 76 9.72 1.38 6.00
CA LYS A 76 11.16 1.12 5.83
C LYS A 76 11.84 2.18 4.98
N THR A 77 11.29 2.48 3.80
CA THR A 77 11.90 3.50 2.91
C THR A 77 11.89 4.90 3.52
N THR A 78 10.90 5.20 4.36
CA THR A 78 10.78 6.49 5.06
C THR A 78 11.75 6.54 6.24
N HIS A 79 11.90 5.44 6.99
CA HIS A 79 12.93 5.33 8.01
C HIS A 79 14.33 5.54 7.43
N ASP A 80 14.66 4.90 6.30
CA ASP A 80 15.96 5.10 5.60
C ASP A 80 16.19 6.58 5.21
N TYR A 81 15.13 7.29 4.81
CA TYR A 81 15.19 8.73 4.52
C TYR A 81 15.46 9.55 5.79
N VAL A 82 14.66 9.32 6.84
CA VAL A 82 14.78 10.05 8.11
C VAL A 82 16.12 9.77 8.79
N LEU A 83 16.65 8.55 8.69
CA LEU A 83 17.96 8.19 9.20
C LEU A 83 19.07 9.03 8.54
N LYS A 84 19.01 9.24 7.22
CA LYS A 84 19.95 10.12 6.51
C LYS A 84 19.79 11.57 6.99
N LYS A 85 18.56 12.04 7.14
CA LYS A 85 18.28 13.38 7.70
C LYS A 85 18.79 13.56 9.12
N LYS A 86 18.72 12.53 9.97
CA LYS A 86 19.28 12.53 11.32
C LYS A 86 20.81 12.68 11.33
N ILE A 87 21.50 12.01 10.40
CA ILE A 87 22.96 12.14 10.26
C ILE A 87 23.36 13.58 9.90
N GLU A 88 22.57 14.23 9.04
CA GLU A 88 22.76 15.63 8.65
C GLU A 88 22.36 16.61 9.76
N ASN A 89 21.28 16.31 10.48
CA ASN A 89 20.69 17.18 11.49
C ASN A 89 20.04 16.34 12.63
N PRO A 90 20.62 16.33 13.85
CA PRO A 90 20.12 15.54 14.98
C PRO A 90 18.68 15.85 15.41
N VAL A 91 18.09 16.96 14.98
CA VAL A 91 16.67 17.30 15.23
C VAL A 91 15.69 16.22 14.76
N TYR A 92 16.09 15.39 13.79
CA TYR A 92 15.29 14.26 13.29
C TYR A 92 15.34 13.03 14.22
N THR A 93 16.00 13.09 15.38
CA THR A 93 16.17 11.93 16.28
C THR A 93 14.84 11.32 16.73
N GLU A 94 13.89 12.14 17.20
CA GLU A 94 12.59 11.59 17.64
C GLU A 94 11.82 11.04 16.45
N CYS A 95 11.84 11.75 15.32
CA CYS A 95 11.21 11.28 14.10
C CYS A 95 11.78 9.93 13.63
N GLU A 96 13.11 9.75 13.67
CA GLU A 96 13.75 8.50 13.28
C GLU A 96 13.31 7.33 14.17
N LYS A 97 13.20 7.57 15.48
CA LYS A 97 12.69 6.58 16.44
C LYS A 97 11.24 6.19 16.15
N GLU A 98 10.38 7.15 15.82
CA GLU A 98 8.99 6.87 15.46
C GLU A 98 8.90 5.97 14.20
N TRP A 99 9.60 6.34 13.12
CA TRP A 99 9.60 5.54 11.88
C TRP A 99 10.29 4.17 12.04
N LEU A 100 11.34 4.08 12.84
CA LEU A 100 12.02 2.82 13.15
C LEU A 100 11.08 1.81 13.82
N ASN A 101 10.26 2.27 14.77
CA ASN A 101 9.34 1.43 15.52
C ASN A 101 8.06 1.10 14.74
N MET A 102 7.65 1.99 13.83
CA MET A 102 6.40 1.84 13.07
C MET A 102 6.41 0.59 12.16
N GLY A 103 7.51 0.34 11.44
CA GLY A 103 7.60 -0.79 10.50
C GLY A 103 7.41 -2.17 11.15
N PRO A 104 8.17 -2.52 12.20
CA PRO A 104 7.98 -3.78 12.93
C PRO A 104 6.56 -3.94 13.50
N ASN A 105 5.96 -2.86 14.01
CA ASN A 105 4.59 -2.92 14.54
C ASN A 105 3.56 -3.19 13.43
N PHE A 106 3.68 -2.53 12.26
CA PHE A 106 2.84 -2.87 11.11
C PHE A 106 3.06 -4.30 10.62
N GLN A 107 4.30 -4.81 10.66
CA GLN A 107 4.58 -6.20 10.30
C GLN A 107 3.85 -7.18 11.24
N LEU A 108 3.83 -6.92 12.55
CA LEU A 108 3.08 -7.74 13.51
C LEU A 108 1.57 -7.73 13.24
N ILE A 109 1.01 -6.57 12.84
CA ILE A 109 -0.41 -6.48 12.46
C ILE A 109 -0.66 -7.22 11.14
N LEU A 110 0.24 -7.09 10.15
CA LEU A 110 0.15 -7.83 8.90
C LEU A 110 0.16 -9.34 9.14
N ASP A 111 1.08 -9.85 9.96
CA ASP A 111 1.21 -11.28 10.24
C ASP A 111 -0.05 -11.87 10.88
N ARG A 112 -0.67 -11.14 11.84
CA ARG A 112 -1.94 -11.56 12.44
C ARG A 112 -3.07 -11.53 11.43
N THR A 113 -3.12 -10.51 10.58
CA THR A 113 -4.18 -10.32 9.58
C THR A 113 -4.11 -11.41 8.53
N VAL A 114 -2.89 -11.77 8.08
CA VAL A 114 -2.66 -12.93 7.20
C VAL A 114 -3.13 -14.22 7.86
N LYS A 115 -2.70 -14.48 9.10
CA LYS A 115 -3.08 -15.69 9.85
C LYS A 115 -4.60 -15.82 10.02
N ASN A 116 -5.28 -14.71 10.31
CA ASN A 116 -6.72 -14.66 10.54
C ASN A 116 -7.54 -14.51 9.24
N LYS A 117 -6.88 -14.34 8.09
CA LYS A 117 -7.50 -14.04 6.78
C LYS A 117 -8.35 -12.75 6.82
N GLY A 118 -7.89 -11.72 7.52
CA GLY A 118 -8.59 -10.44 7.74
C GLY A 118 -8.61 -10.04 9.21
N TYR A 119 -9.22 -8.89 9.52
CA TYR A 119 -9.48 -8.49 10.90
C TYR A 119 -10.39 -9.49 11.59
N LYS A 120 -10.05 -9.80 12.84
CA LYS A 120 -10.76 -10.77 13.67
C LYS A 120 -11.35 -10.08 14.89
N ASP A 121 -10.55 -9.25 15.54
CA ASP A 121 -10.89 -8.60 16.79
C ASP A 121 -11.41 -7.18 16.51
N ASP A 122 -12.32 -6.69 17.37
CA ASP A 122 -12.94 -5.35 17.21
C ASP A 122 -11.95 -4.20 17.41
N THR A 123 -10.72 -4.50 17.83
CA THR A 123 -9.65 -3.52 18.07
C THR A 123 -8.55 -3.56 17.01
N ASP A 124 -8.63 -4.46 16.02
CA ASP A 124 -7.58 -4.60 14.99
C ASP A 124 -7.42 -3.30 14.17
N ASP A 125 -8.50 -2.56 13.94
CA ASP A 125 -8.52 -1.24 13.30
C ASP A 125 -7.88 -0.16 14.18
N TYR A 126 -8.20 -0.17 15.48
CA TYR A 126 -7.62 0.75 16.46
C TYR A 126 -6.10 0.55 16.59
N ASP A 127 -5.64 -0.69 16.73
CA ASP A 127 -4.22 -1.02 16.80
C ASP A 127 -3.49 -0.54 15.54
N PHE A 128 -4.14 -0.67 14.37
CA PHE A 128 -3.59 -0.26 13.09
C PHE A 128 -3.39 1.25 12.99
N TYR A 129 -4.37 2.07 13.39
CA TYR A 129 -4.22 3.52 13.41
C TYR A 129 -3.23 4.01 14.48
N ASN A 130 -3.26 3.43 15.68
CA ASN A 130 -2.34 3.81 16.76
C ASN A 130 -0.86 3.63 16.38
N VAL A 131 -0.54 2.63 15.53
CA VAL A 131 0.81 2.50 14.97
C VAL A 131 1.14 3.64 14.00
N GLY A 132 0.19 4.06 13.15
CA GLY A 132 0.37 5.15 12.21
C GLY A 132 0.54 6.53 12.85
N ASP A 133 -0.02 6.75 14.05
CA ASP A 133 0.15 8.00 14.81
C ASP A 133 1.62 8.37 15.09
N ALA A 134 2.54 7.39 14.96
CA ALA A 134 3.98 7.64 14.98
C ALA A 134 4.42 8.66 13.90
N SER A 135 3.74 8.69 12.75
CA SER A 135 3.97 9.65 11.68
C SER A 135 3.66 11.08 12.15
N ASP A 136 2.50 11.27 12.78
CA ASP A 136 2.06 12.58 13.28
C ASP A 136 2.94 13.07 14.43
N ARG A 137 3.42 12.15 15.28
CA ARG A 137 4.40 12.47 16.34
C ARG A 137 5.73 12.95 15.76
N CYS A 138 6.22 12.31 14.70
CA CYS A 138 7.39 12.79 13.97
C CYS A 138 7.14 14.22 13.43
N GLU A 139 6.04 14.45 12.73
CA GLU A 139 5.74 15.77 12.14
C GLU A 139 5.62 16.86 13.21
N THR A 140 4.96 16.55 14.32
CA THR A 140 4.85 17.44 15.47
C THR A 140 6.22 17.78 16.05
N SER A 141 7.12 16.79 16.17
CA SER A 141 8.49 17.01 16.65
C SER A 141 9.26 17.97 15.73
N LEU A 142 9.17 17.78 14.41
CA LEU A 142 9.85 18.66 13.45
C LEU A 142 9.26 20.07 13.45
N LYS A 143 7.93 20.18 13.52
CA LYS A 143 7.24 21.47 13.62
C LYS A 143 7.62 22.24 14.88
N ASN A 144 7.76 21.57 16.02
CA ASN A 144 8.22 22.17 17.28
C ASN A 144 9.67 22.70 17.17
N ALA A 145 10.47 22.12 16.28
CA ALA A 145 11.80 22.61 15.95
C ALA A 145 11.82 23.62 14.78
N ASN A 146 10.66 24.10 14.33
CA ASN A 146 10.47 25.00 13.18
C ASN A 146 11.02 24.44 11.85
N ILE A 147 10.93 23.12 11.66
CA ILE A 147 11.34 22.44 10.44
C ILE A 147 10.10 21.99 9.68
N ILE A 148 10.07 22.30 8.39
CA ILE A 148 9.12 21.76 7.43
C ILE A 148 9.92 20.89 6.48
N ASP A 149 9.59 19.60 6.45
CA ASP A 149 10.20 18.63 5.54
C ASP A 149 9.14 18.17 4.51
N PRO A 150 9.12 18.77 3.29
CA PRO A 150 8.08 18.48 2.31
C PRO A 150 8.05 17.02 1.85
N GLU A 151 9.22 16.38 1.79
CA GLU A 151 9.31 14.98 1.37
C GLU A 151 8.76 14.06 2.45
N LEU A 152 9.00 14.39 3.73
CA LEU A 152 8.41 13.63 4.82
C LEU A 152 6.90 13.81 4.91
N ASN A 153 6.40 15.05 4.78
CA ASN A 153 4.96 15.32 4.74
C ASN A 153 4.27 14.53 3.60
N ARG A 154 4.90 14.46 2.42
CA ARG A 154 4.40 13.64 1.31
C ARG A 154 4.34 12.16 1.68
N LYS A 155 5.40 11.61 2.29
CA LYS A 155 5.45 10.20 2.73
C LYS A 155 4.41 9.90 3.81
N SER A 156 4.21 10.77 4.79
CA SER A 156 3.17 10.65 5.80
C SER A 156 1.78 10.64 5.20
N HIS A 157 1.52 11.54 4.25
CA HIS A 157 0.24 11.61 3.54
C HIS A 157 -0.05 10.35 2.74
N GLU A 158 0.93 9.84 1.99
CA GLU A 158 0.83 8.57 1.26
C GLU A 158 0.60 7.38 2.20
N LEU A 159 1.28 7.35 3.35
CA LEU A 159 1.04 6.35 4.39
C LEU A 159 -0.41 6.42 4.88
N GLY A 160 -0.92 7.62 5.15
CA GLY A 160 -2.31 7.83 5.56
C GLY A 160 -3.32 7.30 4.53
N ILE A 161 -3.10 7.57 3.24
CA ILE A 161 -3.95 7.03 2.17
C ILE A 161 -3.95 5.50 2.18
N LEU A 162 -2.77 4.89 2.24
CA LEU A 162 -2.65 3.43 2.29
C LEU A 162 -3.36 2.84 3.50
N MET A 163 -3.18 3.45 4.67
CA MET A 163 -3.78 3.00 5.93
C MET A 163 -5.30 3.06 5.87
N VAL A 164 -5.87 4.19 5.48
CA VAL A 164 -7.32 4.35 5.35
C VAL A 164 -7.90 3.31 4.38
N SER A 165 -7.22 3.10 3.25
CA SER A 165 -7.66 2.16 2.20
C SER A 165 -7.60 0.70 2.67
N ALA A 166 -6.50 0.33 3.36
CA ALA A 166 -6.33 -1.00 3.93
C ALA A 166 -7.41 -1.27 4.99
N ASN A 167 -7.61 -0.31 5.90
CA ASN A 167 -8.56 -0.41 6.98
C ASN A 167 -10.01 -0.55 6.47
N ARG A 168 -10.40 0.24 5.47
CA ARG A 168 -11.72 0.13 4.82
C ARG A 168 -11.93 -1.25 4.21
N SER A 169 -10.96 -1.74 3.45
CA SER A 169 -11.04 -3.07 2.82
C SER A 169 -11.20 -4.18 3.87
N LEU A 170 -10.39 -4.15 4.93
CA LEU A 170 -10.38 -5.20 5.96
C LEU A 170 -11.58 -5.11 6.91
N THR A 171 -12.05 -3.91 7.23
CA THR A 171 -13.28 -3.69 8.00
C THR A 171 -14.51 -4.14 7.21
N HIS A 172 -14.57 -3.80 5.92
CA HIS A 172 -15.64 -4.24 5.03
C HIS A 172 -15.71 -5.77 4.96
N LEU A 173 -14.56 -6.43 4.78
CA LEU A 173 -14.47 -7.90 4.85
C LEU A 173 -14.98 -8.46 6.19
N SER A 174 -14.59 -7.85 7.31
CA SER A 174 -15.01 -8.27 8.65
C SER A 174 -16.53 -8.17 8.81
N GLN A 175 -17.12 -7.05 8.36
CA GLN A 175 -18.56 -6.83 8.38
C GLN A 175 -19.31 -7.85 7.50
N LYS A 176 -18.81 -8.15 6.29
CA LYS A 176 -19.35 -9.21 5.42
C LYS A 176 -19.33 -10.57 6.10
N LYS A 177 -18.20 -10.96 6.69
CA LYS A 177 -18.07 -12.25 7.39
C LYS A 177 -19.00 -12.38 8.59
N ARG A 178 -19.33 -11.27 9.25
CA ARG A 178 -20.28 -11.20 10.37
C ARG A 178 -21.74 -11.08 9.92
N GLY A 179 -22.00 -10.98 8.61
CA GLY A 179 -23.35 -10.81 8.05
C GLY A 179 -23.97 -9.44 8.34
N LEU A 180 -23.17 -8.43 8.66
CA LEU A 180 -23.63 -7.06 8.92
C LEU A 180 -23.93 -6.29 7.62
N ILE A 181 -23.28 -6.71 6.53
CA ILE A 181 -23.45 -6.18 5.17
C ILE A 181 -23.43 -7.35 4.17
N LYS A 182 -23.82 -7.08 2.92
CA LYS A 182 -23.86 -8.07 1.83
C LYS A 182 -22.60 -8.07 0.99
#